data_AF-A0A356J3W1-F1
#
_entry.id   AF-A0A356J3W1-F1
#
_cell.length_a   1.000
_cell.length_b   1.000
_cell.length_c   1.000
_cell.angle_alpha   90.00
_cell.angle_beta   90.00
_cell.angle_gamma   90.00
#
_symmetry.space_group_name_H-M   'P 1'
#
loop_
_entity.id
_entity.type
_entity.pdbx_description
1 polymer ?
#
loop_
_entity_poly.entity_id
_entity_poly.type
_entity_poly.pdbx_seq_one_letter_code
_entity_poly.pdbx_strand_id
1 'polypeptide(L)'
;GKITEKDLQAVEETSCPGCGSCSGMFTANSMNCLCEAFGLALPGNGSILAIDPRRKELWRQAAFRAVALAKAGGPLPKDLITQASMDNAITLDMAMGGSTNTVLHTLAIAREAGIDYSLTRMNEISARTPYICKLAPSGHYHVVDLDRAGGVMAILKRLPRELIQTDAPTVGGQTIGEQIDAARIADDDVIRTLENPYSQDGGLAVLWGNLAEKGSVVKKGGVAPSMMTFTGQAICFDSQEEACAGILAGKVKPGHVVVIRYEGPKGGPGMQEMLAPTSYIIGAGLGESVALITDGRFSGATHGACVGHVSPEAAEGGLIGLLKDGDEITIDIPKRALNANLTEDEIAARRKAQAAWTPRIRGGWLERYARLVGNASTGASLKS
;
A
#
# COMPACT_ATOMS: atom_id res chain seq x y z
N GLY A 1 13.73 5.94 -26.62
CA GLY A 1 13.09 5.59 -27.90
C GLY A 1 13.12 4.10 -28.15
N LYS A 2 12.33 3.31 -27.40
CA LYS A 2 12.14 1.87 -27.66
C LYS A 2 10.93 1.58 -28.56
N ILE A 3 10.04 2.56 -28.72
CA ILE A 3 8.81 2.51 -29.53
C ILE A 3 8.70 3.79 -30.34
N THR A 4 7.95 3.75 -31.44
CA THR A 4 7.66 4.95 -32.25
C THR A 4 6.55 5.79 -31.63
N GLU A 5 6.39 7.04 -32.09
CA GLU A 5 5.26 7.89 -31.69
C GLU A 5 3.91 7.24 -31.98
N LYS A 6 3.80 6.55 -33.13
CA LYS A 6 2.59 5.83 -33.52
C LYS A 6 2.29 4.67 -32.57
N ASP A 7 3.31 3.95 -32.13
CA ASP A 7 3.15 2.87 -31.15
C ASP A 7 2.72 3.43 -29.79
N LEU A 8 3.30 4.56 -29.37
CA LEU A 8 2.91 5.25 -28.14
C LEU A 8 1.45 5.69 -28.18
N GLN A 9 1.03 6.31 -29.29
CA GLN A 9 -0.37 6.68 -29.52
C GLN A 9 -1.29 5.45 -29.48
N ALA A 10 -0.90 4.34 -30.10
CA ALA A 10 -1.69 3.12 -30.05
C ALA A 10 -1.83 2.57 -28.61
N VAL A 11 -0.77 2.66 -27.79
CA VAL A 11 -0.83 2.30 -26.36
C VAL A 11 -1.78 3.23 -25.62
N GLU A 12 -1.70 4.55 -25.83
CA GLU A 12 -2.62 5.53 -25.22
C GLU A 12 -4.08 5.21 -25.55
N GLU A 13 -4.39 5.00 -26.83
CA GLU A 13 -5.74 4.75 -27.33
C GLU A 13 -6.32 3.41 -26.86
N THR A 14 -5.48 2.43 -26.49
CA THR A 14 -5.92 1.08 -26.12
C THR A 14 -5.76 0.74 -24.63
N SER A 15 -5.09 1.56 -23.84
CA SER A 15 -4.84 1.30 -22.41
C SER A 15 -6.10 1.34 -21.55
N CYS A 16 -7.10 2.13 -21.94
CA CYS A 16 -8.32 2.38 -21.17
C CYS A 16 -9.59 2.12 -22.02
N PRO A 17 -9.91 0.86 -22.37
CA PRO A 17 -10.95 0.53 -23.35
C PRO A 17 -12.39 0.76 -22.88
N GLY A 18 -12.61 1.16 -21.62
CA GLY A 18 -13.94 1.35 -21.06
C GLY A 18 -13.91 1.89 -19.63
N CYS A 19 -15.07 1.86 -18.97
CA CYS A 19 -15.19 2.30 -17.57
C CYS A 19 -14.66 1.23 -16.59
N GLY A 20 -14.17 1.70 -15.44
CA GLY A 20 -13.67 0.84 -14.36
C GLY A 20 -12.51 1.50 -13.61
N SER A 21 -12.12 0.91 -12.48
CA SER A 21 -10.85 1.19 -11.84
C SER A 21 -9.67 0.61 -12.64
N CYS A 22 -8.45 0.94 -12.26
CA CYS A 22 -7.24 0.31 -12.81
C CYS A 22 -7.34 -1.22 -12.72
N SER A 23 -6.80 -1.97 -13.68
CA SER A 23 -6.99 -3.42 -13.80
C SER A 23 -6.14 -4.27 -12.83
N GLY A 24 -5.03 -3.71 -12.34
CA GLY A 24 -4.12 -4.38 -11.38
C GLY A 24 -4.52 -4.17 -9.92
N MET A 25 -3.78 -4.80 -9.01
CA MET A 25 -3.94 -4.66 -7.56
C MET A 25 -3.29 -3.35 -7.04
N PHE A 26 -3.83 -2.23 -7.54
CA PHE A 26 -3.61 -0.89 -7.01
C PHE A 26 -4.62 -0.58 -5.89
N THR A 27 -4.59 0.65 -5.38
CA THR A 27 -5.38 1.07 -4.20
C THR A 27 -6.88 0.82 -4.37
N ALA A 28 -7.46 1.15 -5.53
CA ALA A 28 -8.88 0.98 -5.78
C ALA A 28 -9.32 -0.49 -5.64
N ASN A 29 -8.61 -1.42 -6.28
CA ASN A 29 -8.96 -2.84 -6.20
C ASN A 29 -8.60 -3.45 -4.85
N SER A 30 -7.47 -3.04 -4.27
CA SER A 30 -7.07 -3.50 -2.93
C SER A 30 -8.16 -3.17 -1.92
N MET A 31 -8.57 -1.89 -1.84
CA MET A 31 -9.62 -1.46 -0.91
C MET A 31 -10.98 -2.10 -1.20
N ASN A 32 -11.37 -2.27 -2.48
CA ASN A 32 -12.61 -2.97 -2.80
C ASN A 32 -12.60 -4.44 -2.37
N CYS A 33 -11.45 -5.11 -2.48
CA CYS A 33 -11.25 -6.47 -1.96
C CYS A 33 -11.31 -6.48 -0.43
N LEU A 34 -10.67 -5.53 0.24
CA LEU A 34 -10.72 -5.41 1.71
C LEU A 34 -12.13 -5.19 2.23
N CYS A 35 -12.99 -4.46 1.50
CA CYS A 35 -14.40 -4.30 1.88
C CYS A 35 -15.15 -5.65 2.00
N GLU A 36 -14.80 -6.66 1.21
CA GLU A 36 -15.38 -8.00 1.39
C GLU A 36 -14.86 -8.66 2.67
N ALA A 37 -13.55 -8.58 2.95
CA ALA A 37 -12.95 -9.18 4.15
C ALA A 37 -13.31 -8.47 5.46
N PHE A 38 -13.57 -7.17 5.42
CA PHE A 38 -14.20 -6.42 6.53
C PHE A 38 -15.63 -6.89 6.80
N GLY A 39 -16.26 -7.58 5.84
CA GLY A 39 -17.69 -7.88 5.89
C GLY A 39 -18.58 -6.69 5.57
N LEU A 40 -18.06 -5.61 4.96
CA LEU A 40 -18.83 -4.42 4.56
C LEU A 40 -19.41 -4.51 3.14
N ALA A 41 -18.94 -5.45 2.33
CA ALA A 41 -19.42 -5.67 0.98
C ALA A 41 -19.87 -7.13 0.76
N LEU A 42 -20.79 -7.31 -0.19
CA LEU A 42 -21.20 -8.64 -0.64
C LEU A 42 -20.08 -9.29 -1.47
N PRO A 43 -19.96 -10.64 -1.45
CA PRO A 43 -18.98 -11.35 -2.26
C PRO A 43 -19.00 -10.97 -3.74
N GLY A 44 -17.80 -10.80 -4.31
CA GLY A 44 -17.62 -10.37 -5.71
C GLY A 44 -17.50 -8.85 -5.88
N ASN A 45 -17.65 -8.05 -4.81
CA ASN A 45 -17.47 -6.61 -4.88
C ASN A 45 -16.08 -6.17 -5.37
N GLY A 46 -15.03 -6.84 -4.93
CA GLY A 46 -13.64 -6.57 -5.27
C GLY A 46 -13.16 -7.16 -6.59
N SER A 47 -13.91 -8.08 -7.19
CA SER A 47 -13.44 -8.88 -8.33
C SER A 47 -14.31 -8.76 -9.58
N ILE A 48 -15.65 -8.67 -9.47
CA ILE A 48 -16.53 -8.60 -10.64
C ILE A 48 -16.24 -7.33 -11.47
N LEU A 49 -16.04 -7.45 -12.77
CA LEU A 49 -15.66 -6.28 -13.57
C LEU A 49 -16.79 -5.24 -13.68
N ALA A 50 -16.42 -3.97 -13.88
CA ALA A 50 -17.38 -2.86 -13.96
C ALA A 50 -18.42 -3.02 -15.09
N ILE A 51 -18.00 -3.58 -16.23
CA ILE A 51 -18.87 -3.80 -17.40
C ILE A 51 -19.57 -5.16 -17.40
N ASP A 52 -19.26 -6.04 -16.44
CA ASP A 52 -19.87 -7.37 -16.35
C ASP A 52 -21.35 -7.25 -15.93
N PRO A 53 -22.30 -7.94 -16.58
CA PRO A 53 -23.71 -7.93 -16.17
C PRO A 53 -23.94 -8.31 -14.70
N ARG A 54 -23.10 -9.18 -14.12
CA ARG A 54 -23.13 -9.56 -12.71
C ARG A 54 -22.96 -8.36 -11.78
N ARG A 55 -22.24 -7.31 -12.21
CA ARG A 55 -22.06 -6.09 -11.41
C ARG A 55 -23.37 -5.35 -11.18
N LYS A 56 -24.24 -5.28 -12.20
CA LYS A 56 -25.58 -4.68 -12.06
C LYS A 56 -26.46 -5.48 -11.11
N GLU A 57 -26.33 -6.80 -11.13
CA GLU A 57 -27.07 -7.66 -10.22
C GLU A 57 -26.59 -7.52 -8.78
N LEU A 58 -25.27 -7.46 -8.56
CA LEU A 58 -24.67 -7.18 -7.26
C LEU A 58 -25.17 -5.84 -6.68
N TRP A 59 -25.30 -4.79 -7.51
CA TRP A 59 -25.87 -3.51 -7.06
C TRP A 59 -27.31 -3.63 -6.58
N ARG A 60 -28.14 -4.41 -7.28
CA ARG A 60 -29.53 -4.66 -6.86
C ARG A 60 -29.56 -5.38 -5.53
N GLN A 61 -28.77 -6.45 -5.38
CA GLN A 61 -28.68 -7.22 -4.14
C GLN A 61 -28.23 -6.32 -2.97
N ALA A 62 -27.19 -5.51 -3.18
CA ALA A 62 -26.69 -4.58 -2.18
C ALA A 62 -27.76 -3.55 -1.78
N ALA A 63 -28.52 -3.00 -2.74
CA ALA A 63 -29.59 -2.05 -2.47
C ALA A 63 -30.73 -2.66 -1.64
N PHE A 64 -31.22 -3.85 -2.02
CA PHE A 64 -32.23 -4.56 -1.25
C PHE A 64 -31.72 -4.90 0.16
N ARG A 65 -30.47 -5.35 0.26
CA ARG A 65 -29.87 -5.69 1.54
C ARG A 65 -29.73 -4.48 2.45
N ALA A 66 -29.26 -3.34 1.94
CA ALA A 66 -29.13 -2.11 2.71
C ALA A 66 -30.48 -1.65 3.30
N VAL A 67 -31.57 -1.71 2.51
CA VAL A 67 -32.92 -1.40 3.00
C VAL A 67 -33.39 -2.40 4.05
N ALA A 68 -33.12 -3.69 3.87
CA ALA A 68 -33.46 -4.72 4.85
C ALA A 68 -32.71 -4.51 6.18
N LEU A 69 -31.42 -4.19 6.14
CA LEU A 69 -30.61 -3.86 7.33
C LEU A 69 -31.16 -2.63 8.06
N ALA A 70 -31.49 -1.57 7.33
CA ALA A 70 -32.06 -0.36 7.91
C ALA A 70 -33.40 -0.63 8.61
N LYS A 71 -34.28 -1.44 8.01
CA LYS A 71 -35.56 -1.85 8.60
C LYS A 71 -35.40 -2.74 9.84
N ALA A 72 -34.37 -3.58 9.85
CA ALA A 72 -34.04 -4.44 10.99
C ALA A 72 -33.31 -3.70 12.13
N GLY A 73 -32.91 -2.44 11.92
CA GLY A 73 -32.18 -1.64 12.90
C GLY A 73 -30.67 -1.89 12.93
N GLY A 74 -30.10 -2.57 11.95
CA GLY A 74 -28.66 -2.85 11.85
C GLY A 74 -28.33 -4.20 11.21
N PRO A 75 -27.05 -4.63 11.27
CA PRO A 75 -25.92 -3.96 11.95
C PRO A 75 -25.52 -2.62 11.32
N LEU A 76 -24.94 -1.72 12.12
CA LEU A 76 -24.27 -0.50 11.66
C LEU A 76 -22.83 -0.82 11.22
N PRO A 77 -22.17 0.04 10.41
CA PRO A 77 -20.78 -0.19 10.00
C PRO A 77 -19.82 -0.42 11.17
N LYS A 78 -19.97 0.31 12.28
CA LYS A 78 -19.16 0.13 13.50
C LYS A 78 -19.37 -1.20 14.22
N ASP A 79 -20.49 -1.88 13.96
CA ASP A 79 -20.78 -3.19 14.53
C ASP A 79 -20.11 -4.30 13.71
N LEU A 80 -19.74 -4.00 12.46
CA LEU A 80 -19.03 -4.91 11.55
C LEU A 80 -17.52 -4.68 11.58
N ILE A 81 -17.09 -3.40 11.59
CA ILE A 81 -15.69 -3.04 11.78
C ILE A 81 -15.30 -3.29 13.23
N THR A 82 -14.73 -4.46 13.44
CA THR A 82 -14.16 -4.96 14.70
C THR A 82 -12.70 -5.33 14.48
N GLN A 83 -11.92 -5.50 15.56
CA GLN A 83 -10.54 -5.98 15.45
C GLN A 83 -10.46 -7.30 14.65
N ALA A 84 -11.45 -8.18 14.81
CA ALA A 84 -11.52 -9.43 14.07
C ALA A 84 -11.68 -9.22 12.54
N SER A 85 -12.60 -8.34 12.13
CA SER A 85 -12.78 -7.98 10.72
C SER A 85 -11.54 -7.26 10.13
N MET A 86 -10.87 -6.45 10.95
CA MET A 86 -9.63 -5.77 10.57
C MET A 86 -8.52 -6.78 10.32
N ASP A 87 -8.39 -7.80 11.17
CA ASP A 87 -7.42 -8.87 10.97
C ASP A 87 -7.70 -9.66 9.69
N ASN A 88 -8.97 -9.97 9.39
CA ASN A 88 -9.33 -10.61 8.13
C ASN A 88 -8.91 -9.78 6.91
N ALA A 89 -9.15 -8.46 6.95
CA ALA A 89 -8.76 -7.56 5.87
C ALA A 89 -7.24 -7.47 5.72
N ILE A 90 -6.48 -7.36 6.83
CA ILE A 90 -5.03 -7.34 6.76
C ILE A 90 -4.48 -8.69 6.29
N THR A 91 -5.02 -9.82 6.75
CA THR A 91 -4.66 -11.16 6.25
C THR A 91 -4.89 -11.26 4.74
N LEU A 92 -6.03 -10.80 4.22
CA LEU A 92 -6.27 -10.74 2.79
C LEU A 92 -5.22 -9.90 2.06
N ASP A 93 -4.93 -8.71 2.59
CA ASP A 93 -3.99 -7.76 2.01
C ASP A 93 -2.57 -8.33 1.89
N MET A 94 -2.13 -9.06 2.92
CA MET A 94 -0.86 -9.77 2.93
C MET A 94 -0.84 -10.93 1.92
N ALA A 95 -1.95 -11.66 1.80
CA ALA A 95 -2.07 -12.80 0.88
C ALA A 95 -2.12 -12.40 -0.61
N MET A 96 -2.61 -11.20 -0.92
CA MET A 96 -2.66 -10.65 -2.29
C MET A 96 -1.59 -9.60 -2.58
N GLY A 97 -0.83 -9.18 -1.57
CA GLY A 97 0.19 -8.13 -1.69
C GLY A 97 -0.42 -6.86 -2.30
N GLY A 98 -1.37 -6.25 -1.59
CA GLY A 98 -2.11 -5.09 -2.07
C GLY A 98 -1.27 -3.82 -2.29
N SER A 99 -1.95 -2.69 -2.42
CA SER A 99 -1.31 -1.37 -2.42
C SER A 99 -0.81 -1.04 -1.02
N THR A 100 0.36 -0.41 -0.86
CA THR A 100 0.80 0.06 0.48
C THR A 100 -0.17 1.09 1.09
N ASN A 101 -0.98 1.77 0.28
CA ASN A 101 -2.01 2.71 0.74
C ASN A 101 -3.10 2.05 1.60
N THR A 102 -3.31 0.74 1.47
CA THR A 102 -4.26 0.02 2.34
C THR A 102 -3.88 0.17 3.81
N VAL A 103 -2.59 0.25 4.14
CA VAL A 103 -2.12 0.50 5.53
C VAL A 103 -2.67 1.84 6.05
N LEU A 104 -2.61 2.90 5.25
CA LEU A 104 -3.16 4.20 5.65
C LEU A 104 -4.67 4.14 5.83
N HIS A 105 -5.38 3.57 4.85
CA HIS A 105 -6.83 3.54 4.85
C HIS A 105 -7.39 2.63 5.95
N THR A 106 -6.77 1.48 6.19
CA THR A 106 -7.17 0.55 7.25
C THR A 106 -6.95 1.17 8.62
N LEU A 107 -5.82 1.85 8.87
CA LEU A 107 -5.60 2.59 10.11
C LEU A 107 -6.60 3.72 10.32
N ALA A 108 -6.95 4.47 9.25
CA ALA A 108 -7.96 5.51 9.33
C ALA A 108 -9.35 4.95 9.65
N ILE A 109 -9.73 3.82 9.04
CA ILE A 109 -10.97 3.09 9.33
C ILE A 109 -10.99 2.62 10.79
N ALA A 110 -9.90 2.02 11.27
CA ALA A 110 -9.78 1.58 12.66
C ALA A 110 -9.98 2.73 13.64
N ARG A 111 -9.33 3.87 13.38
CA ARG A 111 -9.47 5.09 14.20
C ARG A 111 -10.92 5.58 14.23
N GLU A 112 -11.59 5.64 13.08
CA GLU A 112 -13.00 6.07 13.00
C GLU A 112 -13.95 5.11 13.73
N ALA A 113 -13.62 3.81 13.73
CA ALA A 113 -14.33 2.80 14.49
C ALA A 113 -13.96 2.77 15.99
N GLY A 114 -13.02 3.61 16.45
CA GLY A 114 -12.54 3.61 17.83
C GLY A 114 -11.69 2.40 18.20
N ILE A 115 -11.08 1.74 17.21
CA ILE A 115 -10.20 0.58 17.37
C ILE A 115 -8.75 1.04 17.37
N ASP A 116 -8.02 0.70 18.43
CA ASP A 116 -6.56 0.84 18.44
C ASP A 116 -5.93 -0.29 17.62
N TYR A 117 -5.46 0.04 16.42
CA TYR A 117 -4.84 -0.91 15.50
C TYR A 117 -3.44 -0.45 15.14
N SER A 118 -2.44 -1.31 15.33
CA SER A 118 -1.04 -0.94 15.23
C SER A 118 -0.35 -1.51 14.00
N LEU A 119 0.68 -0.82 13.52
CA LEU A 119 1.58 -1.33 12.49
C LEU A 119 2.31 -2.62 12.92
N THR A 120 2.58 -2.78 14.22
CA THR A 120 3.15 -4.00 14.80
C THR A 120 2.25 -5.21 14.53
N ARG A 121 0.94 -5.06 14.78
CA ARG A 121 -0.05 -6.10 14.53
C ARG A 121 -0.11 -6.51 13.06
N MET A 122 -0.04 -5.54 12.14
CA MET A 122 0.00 -5.84 10.70
C MET A 122 1.19 -6.73 10.34
N ASN A 123 2.34 -6.49 10.99
CA ASN A 123 3.55 -7.26 10.78
C ASN A 123 3.49 -8.66 11.44
N GLU A 124 2.82 -8.81 12.58
CA GLU A 124 2.52 -10.13 13.18
C GLU A 124 1.60 -10.99 12.29
N ILE A 125 0.65 -10.35 11.59
CA ILE A 125 -0.21 -11.00 10.60
C ILE A 125 0.60 -11.35 9.35
N SER A 126 1.37 -10.40 8.82
CA SER A 126 2.23 -10.60 7.65
C SER A 126 3.17 -11.79 7.83
N ALA A 127 3.81 -11.91 9.00
CA ALA A 127 4.76 -13.00 9.31
C ALA A 127 4.16 -14.42 9.24
N ARG A 128 2.83 -14.54 9.34
CA ARG A 128 2.11 -15.82 9.36
C ARG A 128 1.24 -16.01 8.13
N THR A 129 1.18 -15.03 7.22
CA THR A 129 0.29 -15.05 6.07
C THR A 129 1.08 -15.29 4.79
N PRO A 130 0.88 -16.43 4.11
CA PRO A 130 1.56 -16.70 2.86
C PRO A 130 1.03 -15.79 1.74
N TYR A 131 1.95 -15.29 0.91
CA TYR A 131 1.64 -14.50 -0.27
C TYR A 131 1.31 -15.43 -1.44
N ILE A 132 0.03 -15.55 -1.80
CA ILE A 132 -0.48 -16.58 -2.72
C ILE A 132 -1.14 -16.02 -3.99
N CYS A 133 -1.48 -14.74 -4.03
CA CYS A 133 -2.13 -14.11 -5.18
C CYS A 133 -1.34 -12.89 -5.66
N LYS A 134 -0.49 -13.07 -6.68
CA LYS A 134 0.40 -12.01 -7.19
C LYS A 134 -0.15 -11.40 -8.49
N LEU A 135 -0.85 -10.28 -8.35
CA LEU A 135 -1.40 -9.53 -9.49
C LEU A 135 -0.48 -8.35 -9.88
N ALA A 136 -0.69 -7.80 -11.07
CA ALA A 136 -0.07 -6.57 -11.52
C ALA A 136 -0.22 -5.46 -10.47
N PRO A 137 0.80 -4.61 -10.23
CA PRO A 137 2.04 -4.51 -10.99
C PRO A 137 3.13 -5.53 -10.60
N SER A 138 2.90 -6.39 -9.60
CA SER A 138 3.92 -7.33 -9.11
C SER A 138 3.93 -8.68 -9.83
N GLY A 139 2.84 -9.02 -10.52
CA GLY A 139 2.69 -10.19 -11.39
C GLY A 139 2.05 -9.83 -12.72
N HIS A 140 1.77 -10.85 -13.54
CA HIS A 140 1.18 -10.69 -14.88
C HIS A 140 -0.36 -10.81 -14.90
N TYR A 141 -0.96 -11.34 -13.83
CA TYR A 141 -2.41 -11.46 -13.69
C TYR A 141 -3.07 -10.13 -13.29
N HIS A 142 -4.34 -9.97 -13.65
CA HIS A 142 -5.16 -8.81 -13.33
C HIS A 142 -6.42 -9.22 -12.54
N VAL A 143 -7.22 -8.25 -12.10
CA VAL A 143 -8.43 -8.55 -11.31
C VAL A 143 -9.46 -9.39 -12.07
N VAL A 144 -9.49 -9.32 -13.40
CA VAL A 144 -10.30 -10.24 -14.23
C VAL A 144 -9.91 -11.70 -14.04
N ASP A 145 -8.63 -11.98 -13.88
CA ASP A 145 -8.13 -13.33 -13.67
C ASP A 145 -8.46 -13.79 -12.25
N LEU A 146 -8.36 -12.87 -11.27
CA LEU A 146 -8.80 -13.14 -9.90
C LEU A 146 -10.29 -13.47 -9.82
N ASP A 147 -11.17 -12.71 -10.49
CA ASP A 147 -12.61 -13.01 -10.54
C ASP A 147 -12.88 -14.41 -11.10
N ARG A 148 -12.22 -14.76 -12.22
CA ARG A 148 -12.32 -16.09 -12.84
C ARG A 148 -11.79 -17.20 -11.93
N ALA A 149 -10.74 -16.92 -11.15
CA ALA A 149 -10.14 -17.85 -10.20
C ALA A 149 -11.00 -18.10 -8.95
N GLY A 150 -12.05 -17.30 -8.73
CA GLY A 150 -12.98 -17.43 -7.60
C GLY A 150 -13.08 -16.19 -6.69
N GLY A 151 -12.36 -15.13 -7.02
CA GLY A 151 -12.43 -13.85 -6.32
C GLY A 151 -11.81 -13.85 -4.92
N VAL A 152 -12.21 -12.86 -4.13
CA VAL A 152 -11.63 -12.58 -2.80
C VAL A 152 -11.84 -13.74 -1.82
N MET A 153 -13.04 -14.31 -1.78
CA MET A 153 -13.36 -15.42 -0.88
C MET A 153 -12.55 -16.68 -1.22
N ALA A 154 -12.16 -16.88 -2.47
CA ALA A 154 -11.27 -17.97 -2.86
C ALA A 154 -9.84 -17.80 -2.33
N ILE A 155 -9.33 -16.55 -2.27
CA ILE A 155 -8.05 -16.26 -1.61
C ILE A 155 -8.14 -16.63 -0.13
N LEU A 156 -9.16 -16.12 0.57
CA LEU A 156 -9.36 -16.39 1.99
C LEU A 156 -9.55 -17.89 2.27
N LYS A 157 -10.25 -18.61 1.38
CA LYS A 157 -10.43 -20.08 1.46
C LYS A 157 -9.13 -20.85 1.41
N ARG A 158 -8.15 -20.37 0.66
CA ARG A 158 -6.86 -21.04 0.51
C ARG A 158 -6.00 -20.94 1.77
N LEU A 159 -6.18 -19.88 2.55
CA LEU A 159 -5.35 -19.60 3.72
C LEU A 159 -5.68 -20.56 4.87
N PRO A 160 -4.70 -20.84 5.75
CA PRO A 160 -4.96 -21.58 6.98
C PRO A 160 -6.10 -20.95 7.80
N ARG A 161 -7.03 -21.78 8.25
CA ARG A 161 -8.29 -21.32 8.88
C ARG A 161 -8.03 -20.52 10.16
N GLU A 162 -6.95 -20.81 10.87
CA GLU A 162 -6.49 -20.12 12.08
C GLU A 162 -6.07 -18.66 11.86
N LEU A 163 -5.79 -18.25 10.61
CA LEU A 163 -5.53 -16.85 10.26
C LEU A 163 -6.81 -16.05 10.04
N ILE A 164 -7.95 -16.73 9.96
CA ILE A 164 -9.23 -16.15 9.61
C ILE A 164 -10.14 -16.14 10.83
N GLN A 165 -10.74 -14.98 11.10
CA GLN A 165 -11.80 -14.81 12.08
C GLN A 165 -13.11 -15.21 11.41
N THR A 166 -13.45 -16.49 11.50
CA THR A 166 -14.52 -17.12 10.71
C THR A 166 -15.91 -16.70 11.14
N ASP A 167 -16.07 -16.37 12.42
CA ASP A 167 -17.35 -15.99 13.00
C ASP A 167 -17.66 -14.50 12.81
N ALA A 168 -16.75 -13.76 12.17
CA ALA A 168 -16.94 -12.34 11.87
C ALA A 168 -18.22 -12.16 11.01
N PRO A 169 -19.19 -11.33 11.46
CA PRO A 169 -20.42 -11.10 10.71
C PRO A 169 -20.16 -10.27 9.46
N THR A 170 -21.03 -10.42 8.47
CA THR A 170 -20.98 -9.61 7.25
C THR A 170 -22.31 -8.90 6.99
N VAL A 171 -22.27 -7.87 6.15
CA VAL A 171 -23.48 -7.24 5.62
C VAL A 171 -24.37 -8.23 4.91
N GLY A 172 -23.86 -9.38 4.42
CA GLY A 172 -24.67 -10.43 3.78
C GLY A 172 -25.55 -11.21 4.74
N GLY A 173 -25.31 -11.12 6.06
CA GLY A 173 -26.00 -11.89 7.09
C GLY A 173 -25.41 -13.29 7.34
N GLN A 174 -24.44 -13.67 6.51
CA GLN A 174 -23.57 -14.84 6.71
C GLN A 174 -22.32 -14.42 7.47
N THR A 175 -21.65 -15.36 8.11
CA THR A 175 -20.28 -15.14 8.62
C THR A 175 -19.26 -15.21 7.48
N ILE A 176 -18.06 -14.67 7.70
CA ILE A 176 -16.94 -14.80 6.76
C ILE A 176 -16.61 -16.27 6.48
N GLY A 177 -16.67 -17.12 7.51
CA GLY A 177 -16.45 -18.56 7.38
C GLY A 177 -17.43 -19.22 6.42
N GLU A 178 -18.72 -18.90 6.52
CA GLU A 178 -19.75 -19.43 5.62
C GLU A 178 -19.53 -19.00 4.16
N GLN A 179 -19.13 -17.74 3.93
CA GLN A 179 -18.80 -17.24 2.59
C GLN A 179 -17.57 -17.93 1.99
N ILE A 180 -16.55 -18.16 2.81
CA ILE A 180 -15.35 -18.91 2.44
C ILE A 180 -15.68 -20.36 2.09
N ASP A 181 -16.52 -21.01 2.88
CA ASP A 181 -16.87 -22.41 2.67
C ASP A 181 -17.64 -22.60 1.36
N ALA A 182 -18.50 -21.63 1.00
CA ALA A 182 -19.21 -21.58 -0.28
C ALA A 182 -18.33 -21.21 -1.49
N ALA A 183 -17.16 -20.58 -1.28
CA ALA A 183 -16.32 -20.12 -2.38
C ALA A 183 -15.70 -21.29 -3.17
N ARG A 184 -15.59 -21.14 -4.48
CA ARG A 184 -14.86 -22.07 -5.35
C ARG A 184 -13.49 -21.50 -5.65
N ILE A 185 -12.46 -22.35 -5.61
CA ILE A 185 -11.16 -22.00 -6.18
C ILE A 185 -11.04 -22.69 -7.54
N ALA A 186 -10.80 -21.90 -8.59
CA ALA A 186 -10.89 -22.36 -9.96
C ALA A 186 -9.55 -22.35 -10.71
N ASP A 187 -8.53 -21.67 -10.18
CA ASP A 187 -7.23 -21.50 -10.83
C ASP A 187 -6.11 -21.45 -9.77
N ASP A 188 -5.26 -22.48 -9.75
CA ASP A 188 -4.13 -22.62 -8.83
C ASP A 188 -2.91 -21.77 -9.25
N ASP A 189 -2.87 -21.25 -10.48
CA ASP A 189 -1.78 -20.37 -10.92
C ASP A 189 -2.04 -18.92 -10.48
N VAL A 190 -3.31 -18.50 -10.48
CA VAL A 190 -3.74 -17.17 -10.00
C VAL A 190 -3.76 -17.13 -8.46
N ILE A 191 -4.37 -18.13 -7.82
CA ILE A 191 -4.44 -18.25 -6.35
C ILE A 191 -3.66 -19.50 -5.95
N ARG A 192 -2.37 -19.36 -5.65
CA ARG A 192 -1.47 -20.50 -5.43
C ARG A 192 -1.79 -21.32 -4.20
N THR A 193 -1.40 -22.60 -4.24
CA THR A 193 -1.48 -23.49 -3.08
C THR A 193 -0.48 -23.09 -1.98
N LEU A 194 -0.68 -23.59 -0.76
CA LEU A 194 0.19 -23.29 0.38
C LEU A 194 1.55 -23.99 0.29
N GLU A 195 1.67 -25.02 -0.54
CA GLU A 195 2.92 -25.71 -0.87
C GLU A 195 3.73 -24.96 -1.93
N ASN A 196 3.09 -24.11 -2.73
CA ASN A 196 3.73 -23.32 -3.79
C ASN A 196 3.38 -21.81 -3.71
N PRO A 197 3.49 -21.13 -2.56
CA PRO A 197 3.21 -19.70 -2.48
C PRO A 197 4.33 -18.90 -3.14
N TYR A 198 4.08 -17.62 -3.43
CA TYR A 198 5.15 -16.71 -3.85
C TYR A 198 6.13 -16.40 -2.70
N SER A 199 5.65 -16.44 -1.46
CA SER A 199 6.43 -16.28 -0.23
C SER A 199 5.61 -16.82 0.96
N GLN A 200 6.27 -17.38 1.97
CA GLN A 200 5.62 -17.81 3.23
C GLN A 200 5.28 -16.64 4.18
N ASP A 201 5.81 -15.46 3.88
CA ASP A 201 5.57 -14.20 4.58
C ASP A 201 4.87 -13.23 3.62
N GLY A 202 4.08 -12.31 4.18
CA GLY A 202 3.13 -11.48 3.46
C GLY A 202 3.74 -10.59 2.37
N GLY A 203 2.89 -10.16 1.44
CA GLY A 203 3.29 -9.30 0.31
C GLY A 203 3.64 -7.87 0.71
N LEU A 204 3.31 -7.42 1.92
CA LEU A 204 3.66 -6.12 2.49
C LEU A 204 4.46 -6.30 3.79
N ALA A 205 5.32 -5.33 4.10
CA ALA A 205 6.03 -5.27 5.36
C ALA A 205 6.08 -3.83 5.89
N VAL A 206 5.98 -3.70 7.21
CA VAL A 206 6.34 -2.47 7.91
C VAL A 206 7.81 -2.52 8.31
N LEU A 207 8.57 -1.45 8.08
CA LEU A 207 9.97 -1.32 8.50
C LEU A 207 10.10 -0.24 9.58
N TRP A 208 10.98 -0.48 10.57
CA TRP A 208 11.35 0.48 11.61
C TRP A 208 12.85 0.69 11.69
N GLY A 209 13.26 1.74 12.38
CA GLY A 209 14.66 2.06 12.66
C GLY A 209 14.79 3.56 12.88
N ASN A 210 16.01 4.07 12.94
CA ASN A 210 16.22 5.50 13.21
C ASN A 210 15.61 6.41 12.13
N LEU A 211 15.45 5.92 10.90
CA LEU A 211 14.80 6.66 9.82
C LEU A 211 13.27 6.64 9.90
N ALA A 212 12.70 5.59 10.48
CA ALA A 212 11.27 5.33 10.53
C ALA A 212 10.85 4.91 11.94
N GLU A 213 11.07 5.79 12.92
CA GLU A 213 10.81 5.52 14.34
C GLU A 213 9.34 5.12 14.60
N LYS A 214 8.40 5.67 13.81
CA LYS A 214 6.97 5.35 13.87
C LYS A 214 6.53 4.35 12.79
N GLY A 215 7.46 3.86 11.98
CA GLY A 215 7.22 2.91 10.90
C GLY A 215 7.26 3.51 9.50
N SER A 216 7.37 2.63 8.53
CA SER A 216 7.33 2.87 7.09
C SER A 216 6.81 1.62 6.39
N VAL A 217 6.37 1.70 5.14
CA VAL A 217 5.73 0.56 4.45
C VAL A 217 6.45 0.26 3.14
N VAL A 218 6.68 -1.02 2.87
CA VAL A 218 7.22 -1.53 1.61
C VAL A 218 6.35 -2.66 1.07
N LYS A 219 6.15 -2.66 -0.25
CA LYS A 219 5.53 -3.78 -0.97
C LYS A 219 6.56 -4.86 -1.28
N LYS A 220 6.85 -5.69 -0.27
CA LYS A 220 7.82 -6.81 -0.36
C LYS A 220 7.60 -7.70 -1.57
N GLY A 221 6.35 -8.03 -1.92
CA GLY A 221 6.03 -8.92 -3.04
C GLY A 221 6.48 -8.42 -4.43
N GLY A 222 6.78 -7.11 -4.55
CA GLY A 222 7.31 -6.50 -5.77
C GLY A 222 8.83 -6.31 -5.79
N VAL A 223 9.53 -6.60 -4.69
CA VAL A 223 10.98 -6.37 -4.57
C VAL A 223 11.76 -7.58 -5.08
N ALA A 224 12.76 -7.32 -5.92
CA ALA A 224 13.67 -8.34 -6.42
C ALA A 224 14.49 -8.95 -5.27
N PRO A 225 14.82 -10.25 -5.31
CA PRO A 225 15.60 -10.91 -4.25
C PRO A 225 16.92 -10.21 -3.93
N SER A 226 17.60 -9.65 -4.94
CA SER A 226 18.85 -8.88 -4.79
C SER A 226 18.69 -7.56 -4.03
N MET A 227 17.48 -7.03 -3.93
CA MET A 227 17.15 -5.74 -3.31
C MET A 227 16.46 -5.90 -1.95
N MET A 228 16.30 -7.13 -1.45
CA MET A 228 15.68 -7.42 -0.15
C MET A 228 16.51 -6.88 1.04
N THR A 229 17.83 -6.87 0.88
CA THR A 229 18.77 -6.20 1.78
C THR A 229 19.67 -5.31 0.92
N PHE A 230 19.59 -4.01 1.13
CA PHE A 230 20.28 -3.02 0.31
C PHE A 230 20.91 -1.94 1.18
N THR A 231 22.20 -1.69 0.97
CA THR A 231 22.93 -0.57 1.57
C THR A 231 23.44 0.32 0.44
N GLY A 232 23.17 1.62 0.54
CA GLY A 232 23.53 2.55 -0.52
C GLY A 232 23.65 3.99 -0.04
N GLN A 233 24.16 4.83 -0.94
CA GLN A 233 24.45 6.24 -0.67
C GLN A 233 23.23 7.11 -1.00
N ALA A 234 22.83 7.97 -0.07
CA ALA A 234 21.68 8.84 -0.22
C ALA A 234 21.88 9.86 -1.35
N ILE A 235 20.87 10.04 -2.18
CA ILE A 235 20.70 11.21 -3.05
C ILE A 235 19.37 11.85 -2.67
N CYS A 236 19.44 13.01 -2.02
CA CYS A 236 18.32 13.69 -1.42
C CYS A 236 17.71 14.70 -2.40
N PHE A 237 16.39 14.73 -2.40
CA PHE A 237 15.55 15.67 -3.13
C PHE A 237 14.44 16.16 -2.21
N ASP A 238 14.13 17.46 -2.27
CA ASP A 238 13.13 18.06 -1.40
C ASP A 238 11.73 17.99 -2.03
N SER A 239 11.60 17.60 -3.29
CA SER A 239 10.29 17.39 -3.92
C SER A 239 10.32 16.32 -5.00
N GLN A 240 9.14 15.86 -5.41
CA GLN A 240 8.98 14.97 -6.57
C GLN A 240 9.60 15.60 -7.82
N GLU A 241 9.40 16.90 -8.07
CA GLU A 241 9.91 17.59 -9.25
C GLU A 241 11.44 17.60 -9.29
N GLU A 242 12.09 17.88 -8.15
CA GLU A 242 13.55 17.84 -8.04
C GLU A 242 14.08 16.42 -8.27
N ALA A 243 13.41 15.41 -7.69
CA ALA A 243 13.77 14.02 -7.89
C ALA A 243 13.66 13.61 -9.37
N CYS A 244 12.57 14.00 -10.04
CA CYS A 244 12.37 13.76 -11.46
C CYS A 244 13.48 14.39 -12.30
N ALA A 245 13.78 15.67 -12.07
CA ALA A 245 14.83 16.37 -12.79
C ALA A 245 16.21 15.74 -12.54
N GLY A 246 16.52 15.38 -11.29
CA GLY A 246 17.79 14.75 -10.92
C GLY A 246 17.98 13.35 -11.51
N ILE A 247 16.93 12.52 -11.54
CA ILE A 247 16.96 11.19 -12.17
C ILE A 247 17.21 11.33 -13.67
N LEU A 248 16.43 12.18 -14.36
CA LEU A 248 16.55 12.37 -15.80
C LEU A 248 17.89 13.00 -16.22
N ALA A 249 18.48 13.83 -15.36
CA ALA A 249 19.81 14.39 -15.56
C ALA A 249 20.96 13.41 -15.25
N GLY A 250 20.68 12.18 -14.80
CA GLY A 250 21.68 11.17 -14.49
C GLY A 250 22.41 11.37 -13.15
N LYS A 251 21.86 12.15 -12.22
CA LYS A 251 22.41 12.30 -10.85
C LYS A 251 22.37 10.97 -10.09
N VAL A 252 21.36 10.13 -10.37
CA VAL A 252 21.15 8.84 -9.74
C VAL A 252 21.92 7.74 -10.48
N LYS A 253 22.62 6.89 -9.74
CA LYS A 253 23.48 5.81 -10.24
C LYS A 253 23.20 4.50 -9.49
N PRO A 254 23.61 3.35 -10.03
CA PRO A 254 23.55 2.07 -9.30
C PRO A 254 24.22 2.19 -7.92
N GLY A 255 23.61 1.60 -6.89
CA GLY A 255 24.07 1.67 -5.49
C GLY A 255 23.57 2.88 -4.71
N HIS A 256 22.77 3.76 -5.34
CA HIS A 256 22.18 4.90 -4.64
C HIS A 256 20.85 4.54 -3.95
N VAL A 257 20.54 5.30 -2.90
CA VAL A 257 19.22 5.39 -2.26
C VAL A 257 18.65 6.77 -2.56
N VAL A 258 17.63 6.84 -3.41
CA VAL A 258 16.95 8.09 -3.72
C VAL A 258 16.01 8.44 -2.57
N VAL A 259 16.24 9.58 -1.93
CA VAL A 259 15.44 10.07 -0.80
C VAL A 259 14.63 11.26 -1.26
N ILE A 260 13.31 11.11 -1.29
CA ILE A 260 12.37 12.18 -1.65
C ILE A 260 11.62 12.59 -0.39
N ARG A 261 11.93 13.76 0.16
CA ARG A 261 11.40 14.24 1.44
C ARG A 261 10.44 15.41 1.27
N TYR A 262 9.73 15.77 2.34
CA TYR A 262 8.69 16.80 2.32
C TYR A 262 7.55 16.48 1.36
N GLU A 263 7.28 15.20 1.14
CA GLU A 263 6.12 14.72 0.38
C GLU A 263 5.10 14.02 1.28
N GLY A 264 5.30 14.08 2.60
CA GLY A 264 4.38 13.56 3.62
C GLY A 264 3.06 14.35 3.75
N PRO A 265 2.20 13.96 4.71
CA PRO A 265 0.91 14.61 4.92
C PRO A 265 1.01 16.14 5.10
N LYS A 266 1.96 16.62 5.91
CA LYS A 266 2.15 18.06 6.14
C LYS A 266 3.12 18.68 5.16
N GLY A 267 4.20 17.99 4.84
CA GLY A 267 5.31 18.49 4.03
C GLY A 267 4.93 18.84 2.61
N GLY A 268 4.20 17.93 1.95
CA GLY A 268 3.85 18.05 0.55
C GLY A 268 2.76 19.10 0.36
N PRO A 269 1.50 18.63 0.40
CA PRO A 269 0.50 19.17 1.33
C PRO A 269 -0.60 18.15 1.70
N GLY A 270 -0.37 16.86 1.43
CA GLY A 270 -1.40 15.82 1.40
C GLY A 270 -0.90 14.41 1.12
N MET A 271 0.39 14.14 1.31
CA MET A 271 1.01 12.84 1.08
C MET A 271 0.88 12.36 -0.38
N GLN A 272 1.61 12.97 -1.32
CA GLN A 272 1.43 12.68 -2.76
C GLN A 272 1.80 11.23 -3.12
N GLU A 273 1.13 10.67 -4.13
CA GLU A 273 1.47 9.35 -4.69
C GLU A 273 2.32 9.52 -5.95
N MET A 274 3.60 9.20 -5.84
CA MET A 274 4.59 9.50 -6.87
C MET A 274 4.80 8.30 -7.80
N LEU A 275 4.37 8.43 -9.06
CA LEU A 275 4.62 7.44 -10.13
C LEU A 275 5.80 7.82 -11.04
N ALA A 276 6.05 9.11 -11.23
CA ALA A 276 7.07 9.58 -12.16
C ALA A 276 8.50 9.16 -11.73
N PRO A 277 8.93 9.35 -10.45
CA PRO A 277 10.26 8.91 -10.03
C PRO A 277 10.48 7.40 -10.20
N THR A 278 9.49 6.57 -9.84
CA THR A 278 9.58 5.10 -9.99
C THR A 278 9.70 4.70 -11.46
N SER A 279 8.90 5.32 -12.33
CA SER A 279 8.93 5.09 -13.79
C SER A 279 10.25 5.50 -14.42
N TYR A 280 10.84 6.62 -14.00
CA TYR A 280 12.13 7.09 -14.52
C TYR A 280 13.29 6.21 -14.10
N ILE A 281 13.31 5.71 -12.85
CA ILE A 281 14.31 4.72 -12.40
C ILE A 281 14.24 3.45 -13.25
N ILE A 282 13.04 2.94 -13.53
CA ILE A 282 12.86 1.77 -14.40
C ILE A 282 13.28 2.09 -15.85
N GLY A 283 12.88 3.24 -16.37
CA GLY A 283 13.24 3.70 -17.72
C GLY A 283 14.75 3.88 -17.91
N ALA A 284 15.46 4.29 -16.86
CA ALA A 284 16.92 4.39 -16.81
C ALA A 284 17.63 3.05 -16.62
N GLY A 285 16.90 1.93 -16.47
CA GLY A 285 17.48 0.60 -16.24
C GLY A 285 18.04 0.41 -14.83
N LEU A 286 17.67 1.25 -13.87
CA LEU A 286 18.19 1.24 -12.49
C LEU A 286 17.32 0.43 -11.52
N GLY A 287 16.24 -0.19 -12.03
CA GLY A 287 15.20 -0.85 -11.25
C GLY A 287 15.69 -1.85 -10.20
N GLU A 288 16.76 -2.60 -10.45
CA GLU A 288 17.30 -3.61 -9.51
C GLU A 288 18.62 -3.18 -8.84
N SER A 289 18.94 -1.88 -8.89
CA SER A 289 20.21 -1.35 -8.36
C SER A 289 20.06 -0.06 -7.56
N VAL A 290 18.86 0.50 -7.50
CA VAL A 290 18.53 1.72 -6.77
C VAL A 290 17.32 1.47 -5.90
N ALA A 291 17.39 1.96 -4.66
CA ALA A 291 16.25 2.01 -3.75
C ALA A 291 15.64 3.42 -3.71
N LEU A 292 14.37 3.50 -3.33
CA LEU A 292 13.62 4.75 -3.21
C LEU A 292 13.01 4.83 -1.81
N ILE A 293 13.15 5.97 -1.14
CA ILE A 293 12.59 6.23 0.19
C ILE A 293 11.85 7.56 0.16
N THR A 294 10.67 7.61 0.79
CA THR A 294 9.92 8.85 0.96
C THR A 294 9.06 8.88 2.22
N ASP A 295 8.82 10.09 2.74
CA ASP A 295 7.76 10.36 3.72
C ASP A 295 6.36 10.48 3.06
N GLY A 296 6.30 10.56 1.73
CA GLY A 296 5.08 10.46 0.92
C GLY A 296 4.70 9.03 0.55
N ARG A 297 4.14 8.83 -0.64
CA ARG A 297 3.68 7.52 -1.16
C ARG A 297 4.29 7.27 -2.54
N PHE A 298 4.55 6.01 -2.87
CA PHE A 298 4.96 5.61 -4.22
C PHE A 298 3.83 4.87 -4.93
N SER A 299 3.71 5.10 -6.24
CA SER A 299 2.88 4.27 -7.12
C SER A 299 3.74 3.42 -8.04
N GLY A 300 3.20 2.27 -8.42
CA GLY A 300 3.87 1.30 -9.29
C GLY A 300 4.90 0.44 -8.56
N ALA A 301 5.29 -0.66 -9.20
CA ALA A 301 6.39 -1.49 -8.73
C ALA A 301 7.66 -1.07 -9.47
N THR A 302 8.67 -0.62 -8.73
CA THR A 302 10.05 -0.82 -9.16
C THR A 302 10.43 -2.23 -8.74
N HIS A 303 11.26 -2.94 -9.52
CA HIS A 303 11.87 -4.18 -9.04
C HIS A 303 12.78 -3.93 -7.81
N GLY A 304 13.09 -2.67 -7.48
CA GLY A 304 13.84 -2.25 -6.31
C GLY A 304 12.96 -1.97 -5.09
N ALA A 305 13.60 -1.75 -3.94
CA ALA A 305 12.92 -1.42 -2.70
C ALA A 305 12.37 0.03 -2.75
N CYS A 306 11.05 0.16 -2.88
CA CYS A 306 10.30 1.41 -2.71
C CYS A 306 9.68 1.46 -1.32
N VAL A 307 10.27 2.25 -0.43
CA VAL A 307 9.79 2.44 0.95
C VAL A 307 9.07 3.78 1.05
N GLY A 308 7.78 3.73 1.36
CA GLY A 308 6.95 4.92 1.58
C GLY A 308 6.56 5.10 3.04
N HIS A 309 5.82 6.17 3.32
CA HIS A 309 5.20 6.43 4.61
C HIS A 309 6.20 6.57 5.76
N VAL A 310 7.45 6.93 5.46
CA VAL A 310 8.47 7.12 6.49
C VAL A 310 7.98 8.13 7.52
N SER A 311 7.85 7.64 8.76
CA SER A 311 7.25 8.37 9.86
C SER A 311 8.21 8.42 11.06
N PRO A 312 8.42 9.59 11.69
CA PRO A 312 7.86 10.90 11.37
C PRO A 312 8.30 11.44 10.00
N GLU A 313 7.45 12.24 9.34
CA GLU A 313 7.78 12.88 8.07
C GLU A 313 8.83 14.00 8.27
N ALA A 314 9.46 14.48 7.19
CA ALA A 314 10.46 15.53 7.26
C ALA A 314 9.90 16.84 7.87
N ALA A 315 8.66 17.20 7.54
CA ALA A 315 7.98 18.38 8.08
C ALA A 315 7.66 18.28 9.58
N GLU A 316 7.66 17.07 10.14
CA GLU A 316 7.53 16.82 11.58
C GLU A 316 8.89 16.73 12.29
N GLY A 317 10.00 16.94 11.57
CA GLY A 317 11.35 16.80 12.11
C GLY A 317 11.84 15.35 12.18
N GLY A 318 11.27 14.44 11.37
CA GLY A 318 11.79 13.08 11.22
C GLY A 318 13.21 13.06 10.66
N LEU A 319 13.97 12.00 10.94
CA LEU A 319 15.37 11.87 10.51
C LEU A 319 15.53 11.97 8.99
N ILE A 320 14.53 11.54 8.21
CA ILE A 320 14.51 11.69 6.75
C ILE A 320 14.71 13.16 6.29
N GLY A 321 14.24 14.13 7.08
CA GLY A 321 14.43 15.56 6.82
C GLY A 321 15.87 16.06 7.04
N LEU A 322 16.71 15.28 7.70
CA LEU A 322 18.09 15.63 8.08
C LEU A 322 19.16 14.96 7.22
N LEU A 323 18.75 14.06 6.33
CA LEU A 323 19.65 13.36 5.42
C LEU A 323 20.32 14.34 4.45
N LYS A 324 21.55 13.99 4.06
CA LYS A 324 22.40 14.70 3.10
C LYS A 324 22.86 13.71 2.03
N ASP A 325 23.22 14.24 0.86
CA ASP A 325 23.83 13.44 -0.19
C ASP A 325 25.10 12.74 0.35
N GLY A 326 25.21 11.44 0.11
CA GLY A 326 26.33 10.61 0.59
C GLY A 326 26.16 10.05 2.02
N ASP A 327 25.04 10.27 2.69
CA ASP A 327 24.73 9.48 3.89
C ASP A 327 24.46 8.02 3.49
N GLU A 328 25.01 7.06 4.22
CA GLU A 328 24.74 5.64 3.95
C GLU A 328 23.44 5.21 4.62
N ILE A 329 22.57 4.52 3.86
CA ILE A 329 21.28 4.01 4.33
C ILE A 329 21.22 2.51 4.10
N THR A 330 20.75 1.77 5.09
CA THR A 330 20.51 0.33 5.03
C THR A 330 19.01 0.03 5.13
N ILE A 331 18.50 -0.69 4.14
CA ILE A 331 17.15 -1.26 4.07
C ILE A 331 17.29 -2.78 4.21
N ASP A 332 16.76 -3.36 5.28
CA ASP A 332 16.75 -4.80 5.52
C ASP A 332 15.30 -5.26 5.69
N ILE A 333 14.65 -5.60 4.57
CA ILE A 333 13.23 -6.00 4.55
C ILE A 333 13.01 -7.29 5.36
N PRO A 334 13.84 -8.35 5.25
CA PRO A 334 13.71 -9.55 6.08
C PRO A 334 13.74 -9.26 7.58
N LYS A 335 14.61 -8.32 8.03
CA LYS A 335 14.66 -7.92 9.45
C LYS A 335 13.72 -6.77 9.81
N ARG A 336 12.90 -6.30 8.86
CA ARG A 336 11.95 -5.19 9.04
C ARG A 336 12.64 -3.90 9.52
N ALA A 337 13.84 -3.63 9.00
CA ALA A 337 14.70 -2.55 9.44
C ALA A 337 14.96 -1.50 8.36
N LEU A 338 14.98 -0.23 8.74
CA LEU A 338 15.32 0.93 7.92
C LEU A 338 16.16 1.92 8.72
N ASN A 339 17.45 2.03 8.40
CA ASN A 339 18.39 2.86 9.16
C ASN A 339 19.27 3.73 8.28
N ALA A 340 19.52 4.96 8.73
CA ALA A 340 20.65 5.76 8.28
C ALA A 340 21.85 5.43 9.17
N ASN A 341 23.00 5.14 8.55
CA ASN A 341 24.24 4.78 9.25
C ASN A 341 24.96 6.03 9.75
N LEU A 342 24.26 6.80 10.59
CA LEU A 342 24.74 8.02 11.24
C LEU A 342 24.87 7.79 12.74
N THR A 343 25.85 8.46 13.37
CA THR A 343 25.99 8.44 14.82
C THR A 343 24.95 9.36 15.47
N GLU A 344 24.60 9.08 16.73
CA GLU A 344 23.67 9.92 17.49
C GLU A 344 24.17 11.37 17.63
N ASP A 345 25.50 11.57 17.76
CA ASP A 345 26.11 12.91 17.83
C ASP A 345 25.90 13.70 16.53
N GLU A 346 26.05 13.05 15.37
CA GLU A 346 25.82 13.67 14.06
C GLU A 346 24.33 14.01 13.87
N ILE A 347 23.43 13.10 14.26
CA ILE A 347 21.98 13.33 14.22
C ILE A 347 21.61 14.51 15.11
N ALA A 348 22.11 14.56 16.35
CA ALA A 348 21.85 15.65 17.29
C ALA A 348 22.38 17.00 16.77
N ALA A 349 23.59 17.01 16.20
CA ALA A 349 24.18 18.21 15.59
C ALA A 349 23.31 18.72 14.43
N ARG A 350 22.84 17.83 13.55
CA ARG A 350 21.95 18.18 12.43
C ARG A 350 20.60 18.70 12.90
N ARG A 351 19.99 18.09 13.93
CA ARG A 351 18.75 18.56 14.54
C ARG A 351 18.89 19.98 15.07
N LYS A 352 20.00 20.29 15.75
CA LYS A 352 20.26 21.65 16.27
C LYS A 352 20.45 22.68 15.15
N ALA A 353 21.02 22.27 14.02
CA ALA A 353 21.25 23.14 12.86
C ALA A 353 20.02 23.24 11.92
N GLN A 354 18.97 22.45 12.14
CA GLN A 354 17.82 22.40 11.24
C GLN A 354 17.03 23.71 11.29
N ALA A 355 16.85 24.33 10.13
CA ALA A 355 15.96 25.49 10.00
C ALA A 355 14.50 25.06 10.24
N ALA A 356 13.69 25.96 10.80
CA ALA A 356 12.26 25.72 10.93
C ALA A 356 11.63 25.49 9.55
N TRP A 357 10.95 24.35 9.39
CA TRP A 357 10.20 24.07 8.17
C TRP A 357 9.08 25.10 7.97
N THR A 358 8.85 25.49 6.73
CA THR A 358 7.72 26.38 6.36
C THR A 358 6.83 25.71 5.32
N PRO A 359 5.49 25.75 5.48
CA PRO A 359 4.57 25.17 4.51
C PRO A 359 4.73 25.79 3.11
N ARG A 360 4.77 24.93 2.10
CA ARG A 360 4.80 25.32 0.68
C ARG A 360 3.49 25.99 0.26
N ILE A 361 2.37 25.44 0.70
CA ILE A 361 1.04 25.97 0.41
C ILE A 361 0.54 26.79 1.59
N ARG A 362 0.20 28.04 1.31
CA ARG A 362 -0.40 28.98 2.27
C ARG A 362 -1.80 29.36 1.78
N GLY A 363 -2.77 29.36 2.68
CA GLY A 363 -4.18 29.60 2.40
C GLY A 363 -4.97 28.36 2.00
N GLY A 364 -6.31 28.49 2.08
CA GLY A 364 -7.25 27.49 1.58
C GLY A 364 -7.33 26.20 2.41
N TRP A 365 -7.83 25.14 1.77
CA TRP A 365 -8.06 23.85 2.41
C TRP A 365 -6.77 23.10 2.77
N LEU A 366 -5.76 23.13 1.89
CA LEU A 366 -4.52 22.38 2.08
C LEU A 366 -3.69 22.90 3.26
N GLU A 367 -3.72 24.21 3.54
CA GLU A 367 -3.13 24.73 4.78
C GLU A 367 -3.88 24.22 6.02
N ARG A 368 -5.21 24.18 5.99
CA ARG A 368 -6.02 23.63 7.10
C ARG A 368 -5.73 22.14 7.30
N TYR A 369 -5.64 21.38 6.22
CA TYR A 369 -5.25 19.97 6.23
C TYR A 369 -3.89 19.80 6.90
N ALA A 370 -2.83 20.48 6.44
CA ALA A 370 -1.48 20.35 6.99
C ALA A 370 -1.40 20.69 8.50
N ARG A 371 -2.26 21.58 8.99
CA ARG A 371 -2.34 21.91 10.43
C ARG A 371 -3.03 20.83 11.26
N LEU A 372 -4.05 20.17 10.70
CA LEU A 372 -4.93 19.26 11.42
C LEU A 372 -4.57 17.79 11.22
N VAL A 373 -3.87 17.44 10.15
CA VAL A 373 -3.57 16.05 9.80
C VAL A 373 -2.66 15.40 10.84
N GLY A 374 -2.99 14.15 11.19
CA GLY A 374 -2.17 13.25 11.98
C GLY A 374 -1.04 12.62 11.17
N ASN A 375 -0.25 11.79 11.84
CA ASN A 375 0.89 11.13 11.21
C ASN A 375 0.40 9.95 10.32
N ALA A 376 1.16 9.61 9.27
CA ALA A 376 0.89 8.48 8.39
C ALA A 376 0.79 7.14 9.14
N SER A 377 1.62 6.91 10.18
CA SER A 377 1.52 5.74 11.07
C SER A 377 0.20 5.61 11.84
N THR A 378 -0.66 6.64 11.79
CA THR A 378 -2.01 6.66 12.38
C THR A 378 -3.10 6.86 11.34
N GLY A 379 -2.81 6.56 10.07
CA GLY A 379 -3.75 6.66 8.95
C GLY A 379 -3.89 8.04 8.33
N ALA A 380 -3.07 9.02 8.74
CA ALA A 380 -3.15 10.41 8.28
C ALA A 380 -4.57 11.02 8.42
N SER A 381 -5.33 10.59 9.43
CA SER A 381 -6.63 11.16 9.75
C SER A 381 -6.47 12.57 10.33
N LEU A 382 -7.47 13.43 10.11
CA LEU A 382 -7.52 14.73 10.78
C LEU A 382 -7.71 14.52 12.29
N LYS A 383 -7.02 15.34 13.08
CA LYS A 383 -7.24 15.41 14.53
C LYS A 383 -8.66 15.92 14.79
N SER A 384 -9.37 15.19 15.63
CA SER A 384 -10.71 15.52 16.16
C SER A 384 -10.65 16.64 17.17
#